data_AF-A0A8G1RVY7-F1
#
_entry.id   AF-A0A8G1RVY7-F1
#
_cell.length_a   1.000
_cell.length_b   1.000
_cell.length_c   1.000
_cell.angle_alpha   90.00
_cell.angle_beta   90.00
_cell.angle_gamma   90.00
#
_symmetry.space_group_name_H-M   'P 1'
#
loop_
_entity.id
_entity.type
_entity.pdbx_description
1 polymer ?
#
loop_
_entity_poly.entity_id
_entity_poly.type
_entity_poly.pdbx_seq_one_letter_code
_entity_poly.pdbx_strand_id
1 'polypeptide(L)'
;MDQTEEAGLEERLKSALWLAIGRIVDEETIKLGINATPQFIGALTELVWAQIETVSQDLESFSKHAGRSTVNVTDVMLLARRNEGLESILRAFVEQMRDREA
;
A
#
# COMPACT_ATOMS: atom_id res chain seq x y z
N MET A 1 -11.18 16.88 15.38
CA MET A 1 -10.43 15.97 16.26
C MET A 1 -9.43 16.83 17.00
N ASP A 2 -9.16 16.50 18.26
CA ASP A 2 -8.10 17.18 19.00
C ASP A 2 -6.73 16.83 18.40
N GLN A 3 -5.79 17.76 18.36
CA GLN A 3 -4.45 17.54 17.75
C GLN A 3 -3.71 16.39 18.44
N THR A 4 -3.98 16.18 19.74
CA THR A 4 -3.42 15.07 20.52
C THR A 4 -3.96 13.71 20.07
N GLU A 5 -5.23 13.64 19.69
CA GLU A 5 -5.87 12.40 19.22
C GLU A 5 -5.35 12.00 17.83
N GLU A 6 -5.10 12.97 16.97
CA GLU A 6 -4.55 12.76 15.62
C GLU A 6 -3.12 12.22 15.69
N ALA A 7 -2.25 12.83 16.51
CA ALA A 7 -0.89 12.35 16.73
C ALA A 7 -0.86 10.92 17.31
N GLY A 8 -1.75 10.62 18.27
CA GLY A 8 -1.85 9.27 18.83
C GLY A 8 -2.37 8.22 17.84
N LEU A 9 -3.25 8.61 16.91
CA LEU A 9 -3.70 7.72 15.83
C LEU A 9 -2.57 7.46 14.82
N GLU A 10 -1.85 8.50 14.41
CA GLU A 10 -0.72 8.37 13.50
C GLU A 10 0.34 7.40 14.04
N GLU A 11 0.74 7.55 15.30
CA GLU A 11 1.72 6.68 15.94
C GLU A 11 1.27 5.22 15.94
N ARG A 12 -0.01 4.97 16.21
CA ARG A 12 -0.59 3.61 16.19
C ARG A 12 -0.60 3.02 14.78
N LEU A 13 -0.94 3.80 13.77
CA LEU A 13 -0.95 3.35 12.37
C LEU A 13 0.47 3.07 11.87
N LYS A 14 1.43 3.96 12.15
CA LYS A 14 2.85 3.75 11.83
C LYS A 14 3.42 2.52 12.54
N SER A 15 3.08 2.31 13.81
CA SER A 15 3.50 1.12 14.57
C SER A 15 2.96 -0.18 13.95
N ALA A 16 1.69 -0.18 13.54
CA ALA A 16 1.09 -1.32 12.84
C ALA A 16 1.76 -1.59 11.48
N LEU A 17 2.08 -0.52 10.74
CA LEU A 17 2.78 -0.60 9.47
C LEU A 17 4.20 -1.16 9.64
N TRP A 18 4.94 -0.68 10.64
CA TRP A 18 6.28 -1.18 10.97
C TRP A 18 6.27 -2.69 11.26
N LEU A 19 5.29 -3.17 12.05
CA LEU A 19 5.13 -4.60 12.33
C LEU A 19 4.85 -5.41 11.06
N ALA A 20 3.97 -4.94 10.20
CA ALA A 20 3.62 -5.62 8.95
C ALA A 20 4.83 -5.69 7.99
N ILE A 21 5.56 -4.58 7.85
CA ILE A 21 6.76 -4.50 7.01
C ILE A 21 7.86 -5.39 7.57
N GLY A 22 8.08 -5.40 8.88
CA GLY A 22 9.05 -6.29 9.53
C GLY A 22 8.81 -7.75 9.16
N ARG A 23 7.56 -8.21 9.21
CA ARG A 23 7.19 -9.58 8.82
C ARG A 23 7.48 -9.88 7.35
N ILE A 24 7.11 -8.97 6.43
CA ILE A 24 7.38 -9.14 5.00
C ILE A 24 8.89 -9.18 4.74
N VAL A 25 9.65 -8.30 5.38
CA VAL A 25 11.12 -8.27 5.28
C VAL A 25 11.74 -9.55 5.83
N ASP A 26 11.28 -10.05 6.97
CA ASP A 26 11.76 -11.31 7.55
C ASP A 26 11.52 -12.49 6.59
N GLU A 27 10.31 -12.58 6.01
CA GLU A 27 9.97 -13.63 5.04
C GLU A 27 10.87 -13.60 3.79
N GLU A 28 11.17 -12.41 3.26
CA GLU A 28 12.04 -12.25 2.09
C GLU A 28 13.52 -12.46 2.42
N THR A 29 14.00 -12.00 3.59
CA THR A 29 15.41 -12.14 3.98
C THR A 29 15.78 -13.59 4.28
N ILE A 30 14.84 -14.40 4.78
CA ILE A 30 15.00 -15.86 4.90
C ILE A 30 15.26 -16.50 3.52
N LYS A 31 14.49 -16.13 2.49
CA LYS A 31 14.66 -16.68 1.13
C LYS A 31 16.00 -16.27 0.52
N LEU A 32 16.46 -15.07 0.84
CA LEU A 32 17.72 -14.51 0.35
C LEU A 32 18.95 -14.96 1.16
N GLY A 33 18.76 -15.56 2.34
CA GLY A 33 19.86 -15.97 3.23
C GLY A 33 20.64 -14.79 3.82
N ILE A 34 19.97 -13.64 3.98
CA ILE A 34 20.56 -12.41 4.55
C ILE A 34 19.76 -11.96 5.77
N ASN A 35 20.23 -10.90 6.45
CA ASN A 35 19.49 -10.25 7.53
C ASN A 35 19.23 -8.80 7.16
N ALA A 36 18.07 -8.26 7.56
CA ALA A 36 17.79 -6.83 7.50
C ALA A 36 18.17 -6.14 8.81
N THR A 37 18.67 -4.91 8.72
CA THR A 37 18.92 -4.09 9.91
C THR A 37 17.63 -3.42 10.39
N PRO A 38 17.51 -3.09 11.69
CA PRO A 38 16.38 -2.31 12.18
C PRO A 38 16.22 -0.96 11.46
N GLN A 39 17.34 -0.34 11.05
CA GLN A 39 17.35 0.91 10.30
C GLN A 39 16.77 0.74 8.90
N PHE A 40 17.04 -0.38 8.22
CA PHE A 40 16.44 -0.69 6.93
C PHE A 40 14.92 -0.83 7.05
N ILE A 41 14.43 -1.58 8.06
CA ILE A 41 12.99 -1.75 8.31
C ILE A 41 12.33 -0.41 8.63
N GLY A 42 12.98 0.43 9.45
CA GLY A 42 12.51 1.79 9.76
C GLY A 42 12.42 2.68 8.53
N ALA A 43 13.48 2.71 7.70
CA ALA A 43 13.49 3.48 6.46
C ALA A 43 12.44 3.01 5.46
N LEU A 44 12.26 1.68 5.32
CA LEU A 44 11.23 1.11 4.47
C LEU A 44 9.82 1.45 4.99
N THR A 45 9.64 1.52 6.30
CA THR A 45 8.36 1.95 6.91
C THR A 45 8.01 3.37 6.54
N GLU A 46 8.95 4.32 6.65
CA GLU A 46 8.70 5.71 6.25
C GLU A 46 8.50 5.84 4.74
N LEU A 47 9.21 5.06 3.92
CA LEU A 47 8.99 5.02 2.47
C LEU A 47 7.57 4.57 2.12
N VAL A 48 7.10 3.47 2.73
CA VAL A 48 5.75 2.96 2.48
C VAL A 48 4.69 3.92 3.02
N TRP A 49 4.94 4.58 4.15
CA TRP A 49 4.06 5.62 4.69
C TRP A 49 3.86 6.77 3.69
N ALA A 50 4.95 7.32 3.15
CA ALA A 50 4.87 8.37 2.13
C ALA A 50 4.20 7.89 0.83
N GLN A 51 4.41 6.61 0.46
CA GLN A 51 3.76 6.02 -0.69
C GLN A 51 2.23 5.90 -0.49
N ILE A 52 1.77 5.54 0.72
CA ILE A 52 0.34 5.46 1.05
C ILE A 52 -0.32 6.84 0.90
N GLU A 53 0.35 7.91 1.37
CA GLU A 53 -0.16 9.28 1.22
C GLU A 53 -0.36 9.63 -0.26
N THR A 54 0.66 9.39 -1.09
CA THR A 54 0.62 9.66 -2.54
C THR A 54 -0.49 8.85 -3.22
N VAL A 55 -0.54 7.54 -2.94
CA VAL A 55 -1.55 6.63 -3.51
C VAL A 55 -2.96 7.05 -3.13
N SER A 56 -3.18 7.47 -1.87
CA SER A 56 -4.51 7.87 -1.40
C SER A 56 -5.02 9.12 -2.12
N GLN A 57 -4.15 10.11 -2.34
CA GLN A 57 -4.48 11.34 -3.08
C GLN A 57 -4.77 11.05 -4.56
N ASP A 58 -3.98 10.18 -5.19
CA ASP A 58 -4.20 9.75 -6.57
C ASP A 58 -5.54 9.01 -6.73
N LEU A 59 -5.85 8.06 -5.85
CA LEU A 59 -7.11 7.30 -5.88
C LEU A 59 -8.32 8.23 -5.72
N GLU A 60 -8.26 9.18 -4.79
CA GLU A 60 -9.32 10.16 -4.61
C GLU A 60 -9.48 11.01 -5.88
N SER A 61 -8.37 11.48 -6.47
CA SER A 61 -8.38 12.29 -7.69
C SER A 61 -8.94 11.53 -8.90
N PHE A 62 -8.59 10.26 -9.07
CA PHE A 62 -9.09 9.43 -10.17
C PHE A 62 -10.59 9.17 -10.06
N SER A 63 -11.08 8.85 -8.85
CA SER A 63 -12.51 8.66 -8.63
C SER A 63 -13.29 9.95 -8.89
N LYS A 64 -12.81 11.11 -8.40
CA LYS A 64 -13.39 12.44 -8.66
C LYS A 64 -13.39 12.79 -10.14
N HIS A 65 -12.30 12.51 -10.87
CA HIS A 65 -12.21 12.75 -12.31
C HIS A 65 -13.28 11.98 -13.10
N ALA A 66 -13.66 10.79 -12.63
CA ALA A 66 -14.73 9.98 -13.19
C ALA A 66 -16.14 10.35 -12.65
N GLY A 67 -16.29 11.45 -11.91
CA GLY A 67 -17.56 11.89 -11.33
C GLY A 67 -18.07 11.02 -10.16
N ARG A 68 -17.18 10.25 -9.52
CA ARG A 68 -17.51 9.34 -8.41
C ARG A 68 -16.94 9.86 -7.09
N SER A 69 -17.60 9.52 -5.99
CA SER A 69 -17.09 9.72 -4.62
C SER A 69 -16.57 8.43 -3.97
N THR A 70 -16.70 7.30 -4.67
CA THR A 70 -16.28 5.98 -4.20
C THR A 70 -15.23 5.42 -5.15
N VAL A 71 -14.05 5.11 -4.59
CA VAL A 71 -12.94 4.45 -5.28
C VAL A 71 -13.34 3.02 -5.68
N ASN A 72 -12.95 2.60 -6.88
CA ASN A 72 -13.16 1.24 -7.36
C ASN A 72 -11.90 0.67 -8.02
N VAL A 73 -12.00 -0.56 -8.54
CA VAL A 73 -10.88 -1.28 -9.17
C VAL A 73 -10.24 -0.49 -10.31
N THR A 74 -11.01 0.26 -11.10
CA THR A 74 -10.46 1.02 -12.24
C THR A 74 -9.52 2.14 -11.81
N ASP A 75 -9.75 2.75 -10.64
CA ASP A 75 -8.87 3.77 -10.07
C ASP A 75 -7.54 3.17 -9.64
N VAL A 76 -7.57 1.99 -9.00
CA VAL A 76 -6.38 1.24 -8.59
C VAL A 76 -5.58 0.79 -9.81
N MET A 77 -6.24 0.31 -10.86
CA MET A 77 -5.56 -0.05 -12.11
C MET A 77 -4.84 1.13 -12.74
N LEU A 78 -5.36 2.36 -12.59
CA LEU A 78 -4.75 3.56 -13.15
C LEU A 78 -3.44 3.95 -12.45
N LEU A 79 -3.21 3.52 -11.19
CA LEU A 79 -1.92 3.68 -10.51
C LEU A 79 -0.81 2.88 -11.19
N ALA A 80 -1.12 1.67 -11.67
CA ALA A 80 -0.15 0.78 -12.27
C ALA A 80 0.19 1.10 -13.74
N ARG A 81 -0.47 2.10 -14.35
CA ARG A 81 -0.37 2.44 -15.78
C ARG A 81 1.05 2.73 -16.31
N ARG A 82 2.01 3.02 -15.42
CA ARG A 82 3.41 3.32 -15.78
C ARG A 82 4.34 2.11 -15.59
N ASN A 83 3.82 0.98 -15.14
CA ASN A 83 4.58 -0.24 -14.89
C ASN A 83 3.77 -1.44 -15.39
N GLU A 84 4.04 -1.84 -16.63
CA GLU A 84 3.32 -2.93 -17.32
C GLU A 84 3.38 -4.25 -16.54
N GLY A 85 4.50 -4.53 -15.85
CA GLY A 85 4.64 -5.72 -15.01
C GLY A 85 3.72 -5.70 -13.80
N LEU A 86 3.67 -4.58 -13.09
CA LEU A 86 2.74 -4.39 -11.96
C LEU A 86 1.29 -4.44 -12.43
N GLU A 87 0.98 -3.78 -13.55
CA GLU A 87 -0.36 -3.79 -14.14
C GLU A 87 -0.81 -5.21 -14.45
N SER A 88 0.05 -6.03 -15.05
CA SER A 88 -0.24 -7.42 -15.37
C SER A 88 -0.54 -8.26 -14.12
N ILE A 89 0.25 -8.09 -13.06
CA ILE A 89 0.03 -8.79 -11.78
C ILE A 89 -1.32 -8.40 -11.17
N LEU A 90 -1.65 -7.10 -11.15
CA LEU A 90 -2.91 -6.62 -10.60
C LEU A 90 -4.12 -7.08 -11.43
N ARG A 91 -4.01 -7.13 -12.77
CA ARG A 91 -5.06 -7.67 -13.64
C ARG A 91 -5.36 -9.13 -13.31
N ALA A 92 -4.33 -9.97 -13.22
CA ALA A 92 -4.47 -11.36 -12.84
C ALA A 92 -5.12 -11.53 -11.45
N PHE A 93 -4.75 -10.67 -10.50
CA PHE A 93 -5.37 -10.68 -9.17
C PHE A 93 -6.87 -10.33 -9.22
N VAL A 94 -7.25 -9.30 -9.99
CA VAL A 94 -8.66 -8.90 -10.17
C VAL A 94 -9.49 -10.01 -10.83
N GLU A 95 -8.94 -10.71 -11.82
CA GLU A 95 -9.59 -11.85 -12.47
C GLU A 95 -9.84 -12.98 -11.46
N GLN A 96 -8.82 -13.34 -10.66
CA GLN A 96 -8.97 -14.36 -9.61
C GLN A 96 -10.00 -13.99 -8.54
N MET A 97 -10.14 -12.70 -8.20
CA MET A 97 -11.18 -12.26 -7.26
C MET A 97 -12.57 -12.44 -7.84
N ARG A 98 -12.78 -12.09 -9.12
CA ARG A 98 -14.07 -12.27 -9.80
C ARG A 98 -14.49 -13.72 -9.87
N ASP A 99 -13.54 -14.63 -10.15
CA ASP A 99 -13.80 -16.06 -10.22
C ASP A 99 -14.21 -16.65 -8.86
N ARG A 100 -13.77 -16.07 -7.74
CA ARG A 100 -14.15 -16.52 -6.38
C ARG A 100 -15.52 -16.02 -5.93
N GLU A 101 -16.01 -14.94 -6.54
CA GLU A 101 -17.31 -14.32 -6.21
C GLU A 101 -18.46 -14.85 -7.10
N ALA A 102 -18.14 -15.59 -8.17
CA ALA A 102 -19.08 -16.22 -9.09
C ALA A 102 -19.54 -17.61 -8.60
#